data_AF-A0A0S2EV67-F1
#
_entry.id   AF-A0A0S2EV67-F1
#
_cell.length_a   1.000
_cell.length_b   1.000
_cell.length_c   1.000
_cell.angle_alpha   90.00
_cell.angle_beta   90.00
_cell.angle_gamma   90.00
#
_symmetry.space_group_name_H-M   'P 1'
#
loop_
_entity.id
_entity.type
_entity.pdbx_description
1 polymer ?
#
loop_
_entity_poly.entity_id
_entity_poly.type
_entity_poly.pdbx_seq_one_letter_code
_entity_poly.pdbx_strand_id
1 'polypeptide(L)' 'MIRTCGSFDAVMDFDRLLAEPARPMRLLPTFDCGDRLHPGDAGNKAMADAIDLDTLLGDAP' A
#
# COMPACT_ATOMS: atom_id res chain seq x y z
N MET A 1 8.00 15.24 5.91
CA MET A 1 7.78 13.80 5.68
C MET A 1 6.30 13.62 5.39
N ILE A 2 5.92 12.97 4.28
CA ILE A 2 4.50 12.82 3.87
C ILE A 2 3.67 12.15 4.97
N ARG A 3 4.23 11.14 5.66
CA ARG A 3 3.54 10.36 6.70
C ARG A 3 3.16 11.12 7.97
N THR A 4 3.79 12.26 8.25
CA THR A 4 3.67 12.95 9.55
C THR A 4 3.44 14.45 9.43
N CYS A 5 3.30 15.00 8.23
CA CYS A 5 3.15 16.45 8.05
C CYS A 5 1.77 16.99 8.42
N GLY A 6 0.77 16.13 8.61
CA GLY A 6 -0.60 16.52 8.97
C GLY A 6 -1.35 17.27 7.87
N SER A 7 -0.85 17.24 6.62
CA SER A 7 -1.47 17.94 5.48
C SER A 7 -2.52 17.12 4.75
N PHE A 8 -2.73 15.86 5.14
CA PHE A 8 -3.64 14.91 4.52
C PHE A 8 -4.56 14.34 5.59
N ASP A 9 -5.84 14.12 5.24
CA ASP A 9 -6.83 13.50 6.13
C ASP A 9 -6.48 12.03 6.45
N ALA A 10 -5.86 11.34 5.49
CA ALA A 10 -5.32 10.00 5.67
C ALA A 10 -4.10 9.74 4.76
N VAL A 11 -3.27 8.77 5.13
CA VAL A 11 -2.11 8.31 4.35
C VAL A 11 -2.10 6.79 4.29
N MET A 12 -2.16 6.22 3.08
CA MET A 12 -2.02 4.78 2.86
C MET A 12 -0.56 4.43 2.52
N ASP A 13 0.05 3.57 3.32
CA ASP A 13 1.47 3.20 3.20
C ASP A 13 1.69 1.91 2.41
N PHE A 14 1.66 1.98 1.07
CA PHE A 14 1.88 0.80 0.22
C PHE A 14 3.31 0.28 0.27
N ASP A 15 4.29 1.15 0.51
CA ASP A 15 5.69 0.75 0.72
C ASP A 15 5.79 -0.24 1.90
N ARG A 16 5.24 0.14 3.06
CA ARG A 16 5.18 -0.75 4.22
C ARG A 16 4.28 -1.96 4.01
N LEU A 17 3.15 -1.80 3.31
CA LEU A 17 2.19 -2.89 3.06
C LEU A 17 2.82 -4.04 2.26
N LEU A 18 3.59 -3.70 1.22
CA LEU A 18 4.13 -4.68 0.28
C LEU A 18 5.55 -5.13 0.63
N ALA A 19 6.25 -4.42 1.53
CA ALA A 19 7.63 -4.67 1.87
C ALA A 19 7.88 -6.05 2.49
N GLU A 20 8.98 -6.68 2.07
CA GLU A 20 9.57 -7.84 2.73
C GLU A 20 10.13 -7.41 4.11
N PRO A 21 9.64 -7.95 5.25
CA PRO A 21 10.05 -7.47 6.58
C PRO A 21 11.56 -7.56 6.84
N ALA A 22 12.21 -8.59 6.27
CA ALA A 22 13.65 -8.79 6.38
C ALA A 22 14.46 -7.93 5.37
N ARG A 23 13.82 -7.40 4.32
CA ARG A 23 14.44 -6.60 3.25
C ARG A 23 13.48 -5.50 2.80
N PRO A 24 13.31 -4.42 3.59
CA PRO A 24 12.22 -3.45 3.39
C PRO A 24 12.22 -2.75 2.02
N MET A 25 13.37 -2.74 1.32
CA MET A 25 13.52 -2.19 -0.03
C MET A 25 13.05 -3.15 -1.14
N ARG A 26 12.42 -4.29 -0.80
CA ARG A 26 11.95 -5.30 -1.74
C ARG A 26 10.49 -5.61 -1.47
N LEU A 27 9.75 -5.89 -2.54
CA LEU A 27 8.42 -6.49 -2.41
C LEU A 27 8.53 -7.89 -1.81
N LEU A 28 7.54 -8.28 -0.99
CA LEU A 28 7.32 -9.68 -0.63
C LEU A 28 7.19 -10.50 -1.92
N PRO A 29 7.84 -11.68 -2.03
CA PRO A 29 7.80 -12.48 -3.26
C PRO A 29 6.39 -12.81 -3.75
N THR A 30 5.42 -12.93 -2.83
CA THR A 30 3.99 -13.15 -3.16
C THR A 30 3.35 -11.98 -3.90
N PHE A 31 3.87 -10.76 -3.72
CA PHE A 31 3.34 -9.55 -4.32
C PHE A 31 4.12 -9.06 -5.54
N ASP A 32 5.31 -9.59 -5.81
CA ASP A 32 6.14 -9.23 -6.97
C ASP A 32 5.61 -9.90 -8.26
N CYS A 33 5.52 -9.14 -9.36
CA CYS A 33 5.17 -9.71 -10.67
C CYS A 33 6.34 -10.51 -11.31
N GLY A 34 7.55 -10.34 -10.79
CA GLY A 34 8.78 -10.99 -11.22
C GLY A 34 9.87 -10.02 -11.69
N ASP A 35 9.54 -8.74 -11.87
CA ASP A 35 10.50 -7.71 -12.30
C ASP A 35 11.19 -6.98 -11.13
N ARG A 36 10.79 -7.29 -9.89
CA ARG A 36 11.35 -6.73 -8.65
C ARG A 36 11.09 -5.24 -8.48
N LEU A 37 10.11 -4.71 -9.19
CA LEU A 37 9.69 -3.30 -9.11
C LEU A 37 8.17 -3.18 -8.97
N HIS A 38 7.41 -3.89 -9.78
CA HIS A 38 5.96 -3.75 -9.85
C HIS A 38 5.23 -4.85 -9.08
N PRO A 39 4.12 -4.51 -8.41
CA PRO A 39 3.23 -5.51 -7.86
C PRO A 39 2.59 -6.37 -8.97
N GLY A 40 2.54 -7.68 -8.77
CA GLY A 40 1.71 -8.60 -9.56
C GLY A 40 0.26 -8.59 -9.09
N ASP A 41 -0.55 -9.53 -9.61
CA ASP A 41 -1.99 -9.58 -9.32
C ASP A 41 -2.31 -9.63 -7.82
N ALA A 42 -1.60 -10.47 -7.07
CA ALA A 42 -1.78 -10.57 -5.62
C ALA A 42 -1.38 -9.28 -4.89
N GLY A 43 -0.34 -8.59 -5.36
CA GLY A 43 0.09 -7.32 -4.80
C GLY A 43 -0.90 -6.19 -5.09
N ASN A 44 -1.42 -6.11 -6.31
CA ASN A 44 -2.47 -5.16 -6.69
C ASN A 44 -3.75 -5.40 -5.88
N LYS A 45 -4.14 -6.66 -5.70
CA LYS A 45 -5.27 -7.02 -4.84
C LYS A 45 -5.03 -6.59 -3.38
N ALA A 46 -3.84 -6.85 -2.83
CA ALA A 46 -3.51 -6.45 -1.46
C ALA A 46 -3.56 -4.92 -1.27
N MET A 47 -3.07 -4.14 -2.25
CA MET A 47 -3.18 -2.68 -2.21
C MET A 47 -4.64 -2.22 -2.23
N ALA A 48 -5.48 -2.82 -3.07
CA ALA A 48 -6.90 -2.49 -3.14
C ALA A 48 -7.66 -2.85 -1.85
N ASP A 49 -7.42 -4.07 -1.32
CA ASP A 49 -8.05 -4.56 -0.09
C ASP A 49 -7.64 -3.75 1.16
N ALA A 50 -6.51 -3.04 1.11
CA ALA A 50 -6.01 -2.21 2.21
C ALA A 50 -6.61 -0.79 2.23
N ILE A 51 -7.34 -0.39 1.19
CA ILE A 51 -7.99 0.92 1.14
C ILE A 51 -9.27 0.85 1.99
N ASP A 52 -9.33 1.65 3.05
CA ASP A 52 -10.56 1.91 3.77
C ASP A 52 -11.47 2.84 2.94
N LEU A 53 -12.62 2.32 2.51
CA LEU A 53 -13.54 3.04 1.64
C LEU A 53 -14.26 4.18 2.36
N ASP A 54 -14.51 4.06 3.66
CA ASP A 54 -15.17 5.13 4.43
C ASP A 54 -14.23 6.34 4.54
N THR A 55 -12.94 6.09 4.80
CA THR A 55 -11.89 7.11 4.76
C THR A 55 -11.72 7.73 3.36
N LEU A 56 -11.84 6.93 2.29
CA LEU A 56 -11.63 7.40 0.91
C LEU A 56 -12.81 8.22 0.36
N LEU A 57 -14.03 7.75 0.57
CA LEU A 57 -15.24 8.34 0.01
C LEU A 57 -15.84 9.42 0.92
N GLY A 58 -15.43 9.43 2.19
CA GLY A 58 -16.14 10.14 3.25
C GLY A 58 -17.45 9.41 3.59
N ASP A 59 -18.09 9.79 4.70
CA ASP A 59 -19.43 9.29 5.01
C ASP A 59 -20.34 9.51 3.79
N ALA A 60 -20.84 8.41 3.21
CA ALA A 60 -21.93 8.49 2.24
C ALA A 60 -23.13 9.15 2.93
N PRO A 61 -23.85 10.07 2.26
CA PRO A 61 -25.06 10.67 2.83
C PRO A 61 -26.10 9.63 3.24
#